data_AF-W9S5U6-F1
#
_entry.id   AF-W9S5U6-F1
#
_cell.length_a   1.000
_cell.length_b   1.000
_cell.length_c   1.000
_cell.angle_alpha   90.00
_cell.angle_beta   90.00
_cell.angle_gamma   90.00
#
_symmetry.space_group_name_H-M   'P 1'
#
loop_
_entity.id
_entity.type
_entity.pdbx_description
1 polymer ?
#
loop_
_entity_poly.entity_id
_entity_poly.type
_entity_poly.pdbx_seq_one_letter_code
_entity_poly.pdbx_strand_id
1 'polypeptide(L)'
;MVVPRHSPFIPKLLHAYHDGVLGGHLGVLKTYRRLATNWFWSGMKKDITSYVAACDVCQHCKASTLASSGLLQPVMPPMLN
;
A
#
# COMPACT_ATOMS: atom_id res chain seq x y z
N MET A 1 11.66 10.01 -16.37
CA MET A 1 10.97 9.90 -17.68
C MET A 1 9.52 10.33 -17.52
N VAL A 2 8.98 11.07 -18.49
CA VAL A 2 7.57 11.46 -18.52
C VAL A 2 6.78 10.44 -19.34
N VAL A 3 5.74 9.89 -18.75
CA VAL A 3 4.83 8.91 -19.37
C VAL A 3 3.54 9.65 -19.74
N PRO A 4 3.05 9.55 -20.99
CA PRO A 4 1.78 10.13 -21.38
C PRO A 4 0.61 9.61 -20.53
N ARG A 5 -0.36 10.47 -20.20
CA ARG A 5 -1.47 10.15 -19.29
C ARG A 5 -2.26 8.88 -19.65
N HIS A 6 -2.41 8.60 -20.94
CA HIS A 6 -3.15 7.43 -21.45
C HIS A 6 -2.22 6.31 -21.87
N SER A 7 -0.99 6.30 -21.37
CA SER A 7 -0.03 5.27 -21.71
C SER A 7 -0.46 3.91 -21.14
N PRO A 8 -0.41 2.84 -21.95
CA PRO A 8 -0.66 1.48 -21.46
C PRO A 8 0.43 0.97 -20.51
N PHE A 9 1.51 1.73 -20.30
CA PHE A 9 2.56 1.41 -19.34
C PHE A 9 2.18 1.75 -17.90
N ILE A 10 1.25 2.68 -17.68
CA ILE A 10 0.86 3.10 -16.32
C ILE A 10 0.35 1.92 -15.48
N PRO A 11 -0.57 1.05 -15.97
CA PRO A 11 -1.00 -0.12 -15.21
C PRO A 11 0.16 -1.09 -14.88
N LYS A 12 1.10 -1.27 -15.81
CA LYS A 12 2.27 -2.15 -15.60
C LYS A 12 3.20 -1.60 -14.52
N LEU A 13 3.41 -0.28 -14.51
CA LEU A 13 4.19 0.41 -13.49
C LEU A 13 3.51 0.33 -12.12
N LEU A 14 2.20 0.56 -12.06
CA LEU A 14 1.44 0.43 -10.81
C LEU A 14 1.57 -0.98 -10.23
N HIS A 15 1.36 -2.01 -11.04
CA HIS A 15 1.52 -3.40 -10.62
C HIS A 15 2.95 -3.71 -10.16
N ALA A 16 3.97 -3.35 -10.94
CA ALA A 16 5.36 -3.65 -10.58
C ALA A 16 5.80 -3.00 -9.26
N TYR A 17 5.35 -1.77 -8.99
CA TYR A 17 5.75 -0.98 -7.83
C TYR A 17 4.78 -1.06 -6.64
N HIS A 18 3.67 -1.79 -6.78
CA HIS A 18 2.76 -2.08 -5.67
C HIS A 18 2.66 -3.59 -5.40
N ASP A 19 2.16 -4.39 -6.34
CA ASP A 19 1.93 -5.84 -6.17
C ASP A 19 3.20 -6.66 -6.33
N GLY A 20 4.11 -6.22 -7.21
CA GLY A 20 5.34 -6.92 -7.51
C GLY A 20 6.32 -6.98 -6.33
N VAL A 21 7.38 -7.75 -6.49
CA VAL A 21 8.47 -7.88 -5.50
C VAL A 21 9.06 -6.52 -5.12
N LEU A 22 9.13 -5.59 -6.08
CA LEU A 22 9.58 -4.22 -5.85
C LEU A 22 8.59 -3.37 -5.06
N GLY A 23 7.32 -3.77 -4.99
CA GLY A 23 6.23 -3.03 -4.38
C GLY A 23 5.82 -3.55 -3.02
N GLY A 24 5.68 -4.86 -2.86
CA GLY A 24 5.38 -5.52 -1.58
C GLY A 24 4.10 -5.01 -0.89
N HIS A 25 3.07 -4.66 -1.67
CA HIS A 25 1.80 -4.11 -1.20
C HIS A 25 1.93 -2.88 -0.27
N LEU A 26 2.96 -2.07 -0.49
CA LEU A 26 3.18 -0.87 0.31
C LEU A 26 2.14 0.20 0.02
N GLY A 27 1.89 1.06 1.02
CA GLY A 27 0.93 2.14 0.93
C GLY A 27 1.33 3.25 -0.07
N VAL A 28 0.34 4.07 -0.41
CA VAL A 28 0.38 5.15 -1.42
C VAL A 28 1.68 5.95 -1.43
N LEU A 29 2.13 6.45 -0.26
CA LEU A 29 3.31 7.31 -0.19
C LEU A 29 4.60 6.59 -0.62
N LYS A 30 4.77 5.32 -0.23
CA LYS A 30 5.97 4.53 -0.58
C LYS A 30 5.94 4.17 -2.06
N THR A 31 4.80 3.75 -2.59
CA THR A 31 4.61 3.49 -4.02
C THR A 31 4.88 4.75 -4.85
N TYR A 32 4.33 5.90 -4.45
CA TYR A 32 4.58 7.19 -5.09
C TYR A 32 6.06 7.55 -5.12
N ARG A 33 6.75 7.50 -3.97
CA ARG A 33 8.18 7.87 -3.90
C ARG A 33 9.05 7.00 -4.81
N ARG A 34 8.78 5.70 -4.88
CA ARG A 34 9.55 4.77 -5.72
C ARG A 34 9.31 5.00 -7.21
N LEU A 35 8.06 5.21 -7.61
CA LEU A 35 7.75 5.52 -9.00
C LEU A 35 8.32 6.89 -9.40
N ALA A 36 8.18 7.89 -8.53
CA ALA A 36 8.62 9.27 -8.79
C ALA A 36 10.14 9.42 -8.93
N THR A 37 10.94 8.41 -8.55
CA THR A 37 12.38 8.40 -8.81
C THR A 37 12.69 8.40 -10.32
N ASN A 38 11.91 7.64 -11.11
CA ASN A 38 12.21 7.40 -12.52
C ASN A 38 11.06 7.78 -13.46
N TRP A 39 9.84 7.91 -12.95
CA TRP A 39 8.62 8.04 -13.76
C TRP A 39 7.75 9.17 -13.25
N PHE A 40 7.10 9.86 -14.19
CA PHE A 40 6.09 10.86 -13.88
C PHE A 40 5.00 10.84 -14.95
N TRP A 41 3.73 11.03 -14.54
CA TRP A 41 2.63 11.30 -15.45
C TRP A 41 1.58 12.22 -14.82
N SER A 42 0.77 12.86 -15.67
CA SER A 42 -0.31 13.73 -15.19
C SER A 42 -1.39 12.92 -14.45
N GLY A 43 -1.61 13.25 -13.18
CA GLY A 43 -2.56 12.55 -12.32
C GLY A 43 -1.97 11.35 -11.55
N MET A 44 -0.66 11.14 -11.62
CA MET A 44 0.04 10.02 -10.98
C MET A 44 -0.35 9.73 -9.54
N LYS A 45 -0.41 10.75 -8.67
CA LYS A 45 -0.81 10.56 -7.27
C LYS A 45 -2.24 10.03 -7.15
N LYS A 46 -3.17 10.52 -7.98
CA LYS A 46 -4.57 10.09 -7.99
C LYS A 46 -4.65 8.62 -8.42
N ASP A 47 -4.00 8.27 -9.51
CA ASP A 47 -4.03 6.91 -10.05
C ASP A 47 -3.42 5.91 -9.06
N ILE A 48 -2.29 6.25 -8.42
CA ILE A 48 -1.69 5.42 -7.35
C ILE A 48 -2.63 5.28 -6.16
N THR A 49 -3.28 6.37 -5.73
CA THR A 49 -4.21 6.34 -4.60
C THR A 49 -5.38 5.41 -4.89
N SER A 50 -6.01 5.54 -6.06
CA SER A 50 -7.11 4.68 -6.48
C SER A 50 -6.67 3.22 -6.62
N TYR A 51 -5.50 2.97 -7.18
CA TYR A 51 -4.97 1.62 -7.35
C TYR A 51 -4.72 0.92 -6.02
N VAL A 52 -4.00 1.56 -5.10
CA VAL A 52 -3.71 1.01 -3.76
C VAL A 52 -4.99 0.85 -2.94
N ALA A 53 -5.94 1.77 -3.06
CA ALA A 53 -7.24 1.67 -2.37
C ALA A 53 -8.07 0.48 -2.85
N ALA A 54 -7.92 0.07 -4.12
CA ALA A 54 -8.60 -1.09 -4.70
C ALA A 54 -7.85 -2.42 -4.49
N CYS A 55 -6.69 -2.43 -3.83
CA CYS A 55 -5.92 -3.67 -3.63
C CYS A 55 -6.55 -4.55 -2.53
N ASP A 56 -7.09 -5.71 -2.92
CA ASP A 56 -7.69 -6.69 -2.00
C ASP A 56 -6.74 -7.11 -0.88
N VAL A 57 -5.47 -7.39 -1.20
CA VAL A 57 -4.47 -7.81 -0.20
C VAL A 57 -4.30 -6.72 0.87
N CYS A 58 -4.18 -5.46 0.46
CA CYS A 58 -4.06 -4.34 1.38
C CYS A 58 -5.33 -4.13 2.22
N GLN A 59 -6.51 -4.33 1.64
CA GLN A 59 -7.79 -4.19 2.36
C GLN A 59 -7.94 -5.24 3.46
N HIS A 60 -7.66 -6.50 3.16
CA HIS A 60 -7.74 -7.59 4.14
C HIS A 60 -6.74 -7.41 5.29
N CYS A 61 -5.47 -7.10 4.99
CA CYS A 61 -4.46 -6.90 6.04
C CYS A 61 -4.78 -5.70 6.96
N LYS A 62 -5.34 -4.62 6.42
CA LYS A 62 -5.76 -3.45 7.22
C LYS A 62 -6.93 -3.77 8.14
N ALA A 63 -7.92 -4.52 7.65
CA ALA A 63 -9.04 -4.97 8.46
C ALA A 63 -8.55 -5.84 9.64
N SER A 64 -7.60 -6.75 9.39
CA SER A 64 -6.96 -7.54 10.45
C SER A 64 -6.20 -6.69 11.45
N THR A 65 -5.54 -5.61 11.02
CA THR A 65 -4.80 -4.70 11.92
C THR A 65 -5.76 -3.94 12.85
N LEU A 66 -6.88 -3.43 12.33
CA LEU A 66 -7.90 -2.76 13.16
C LEU A 66 -8.59 -3.73 14.12
N ALA A 67 -8.84 -4.97 13.68
CA ALA A 67 -9.36 -6.01 14.57
C ALA A 67 -8.36 -6.39 15.68
N SER A 68 -7.05 -6.36 15.39
CA SER A 68 -5.99 -6.65 16.37
C SER A 68 -5.69 -5.52 17.37
N SER A 69 -6.27 -4.33 17.19
CA SER A 69 -6.29 -3.31 18.26
C SER A 69 -7.28 -3.66 19.39
N GLY A 70 -7.98 -4.79 19.29
CA GLY A 70 -8.78 -5.38 20.35
C GLY A 70 -7.94 -6.13 21.37
N LEU A 71 -7.73 -5.48 22.53
CA LEU A 71 -7.23 -6.02 23.81
C LEU A 71 -5.74 -6.37 23.86
N LEU A 72 -4.92 -5.38 24.23
CA LEU A 72 -3.83 -5.65 25.16
C LEU A 72 -4.47 -6.31 26.40
N GLN A 73 -4.37 -7.64 26.49
CA GLN A 73 -4.81 -8.37 27.68
C GLN A 73 -3.99 -7.83 28.87
N PRO A 74 -4.63 -7.37 29.96
CA PRO A 74 -3.89 -7.07 31.16
C PRO A 74 -3.23 -8.37 31.65
N VAL A 75 -1.92 -8.35 31.84
CA VAL A 75 -1.20 -9.46 32.45
C VAL A 75 -1.80 -9.69 33.84
N MET A 76 -2.31 -10.90 34.06
CA MET A 76 -2.89 -11.27 35.36
C MET A 76 -1.74 -11.29 36.39
N PRO A 77 -1.77 -10.47 37.46
CA PRO A 77 -0.72 -10.52 38.48
C PRO A 77 -0.77 -11.87 39.23
N PRO A 78 0.38 -12.44 39.63
CA PRO A 78 0.40 -13.73 40.29
C PRO A 78 -0.34 -13.64 41.63
N MET A 79 -1.31 -14.54 41.82
CA MET A 79 -1.94 -14.74 43.12
C MET A 79 -0.95 -15.46 44.03
N LEU A 80 -0.33 -14.71 44.95
CA LEU A 80 0.47 -15.26 46.04
C LEU A 80 -0.46 -15.92 47.06
N ASN A 81 -0.24 -17.22 47.29
CA ASN A 81 -0.86 -17.98 48.39
C ASN A 81 0.12 -18.08 49.56
#